data_AF-I3YJG8-F1
#
_entry.id   AF-I3YJG8-F1
#
_cell.length_a   1.000
_cell.length_b   1.000
_cell.length_c   1.000
_cell.angle_alpha   90.00
_cell.angle_beta   90.00
_cell.angle_gamma   90.00
#
_symmetry.space_group_name_H-M   'P 1'
#
loop_
_entity.id
_entity.type
_entity.pdbx_description
1 polymer ?
#
loop_
_entity_poly.entity_id
_entity_poly.type
_entity_poly.pdbx_seq_one_letter_code
_entity_poly.pdbx_strand_id
1 'polypeptide(L)'
;MKYWKQGFYDAPIDGAVEITEERWHELLDGQAAGMMITENEQGVPILTECVDDTPAPTYEQQVQSLIWERYSIADELAILRQRDTKPDEFAAYFEYAEQCKLQVKKLIG
;
A
#
# COMPACT_ATOMS: atom_id res chain seq x y z
N MET A 1 1.85 -20.86 -24.15
CA MET A 1 2.15 -20.33 -22.80
C MET A 1 1.19 -20.98 -21.81
N LYS A 2 1.62 -21.26 -20.58
CA LYS A 2 0.76 -21.82 -19.53
C LYS A 2 0.66 -20.83 -18.38
N TYR A 3 -0.54 -20.62 -17.87
CA TYR A 3 -0.79 -19.76 -16.72
C TYR A 3 -1.14 -20.61 -15.50
N TRP A 4 -0.51 -20.31 -14.37
CA TRP A 4 -0.76 -20.99 -13.09
C TRP A 4 -0.38 -20.10 -11.91
N LYS A 5 -1.30 -19.91 -10.96
CA LYS A 5 -1.07 -19.14 -9.72
C LYS A 5 -0.42 -17.77 -9.99
N GLN A 6 -1.03 -16.96 -10.85
CA GLN A 6 -0.54 -15.62 -11.18
C GLN A 6 0.86 -15.57 -11.82
N GLY A 7 1.31 -16.69 -12.40
CA GLY A 7 2.57 -16.79 -13.14
C GLY A 7 2.38 -17.37 -14.54
N PHE A 8 3.35 -17.09 -15.42
CA PHE A 8 3.42 -17.60 -16.78
C PHE A 8 4.61 -18.54 -16.94
N TYR A 9 4.38 -19.68 -17.59
CA TYR A 9 5.37 -20.76 -17.72
C TYR A 9 5.33 -21.35 -19.13
N ASP A 10 6.51 -21.67 -19.66
CA ASP A 10 6.65 -22.36 -20.95
C ASP A 10 6.50 -23.88 -20.81
N ALA A 11 6.86 -24.43 -19.65
CA ALA A 11 6.74 -25.85 -19.36
C ALA A 11 5.31 -26.23 -18.94
N PRO A 12 4.85 -27.46 -19.26
CA PRO A 12 3.57 -27.94 -18.78
C PRO A 12 3.59 -28.09 -17.25
N ILE A 13 2.60 -27.50 -16.59
CA ILE A 13 2.36 -27.60 -15.15
C ILE A 13 0.98 -28.23 -14.96
N ASP A 14 0.88 -29.17 -14.02
CA ASP A 14 -0.39 -29.83 -13.71
C ASP A 14 -1.40 -28.83 -13.13
N GLY A 15 -2.60 -28.81 -13.72
CA GLY A 15 -3.64 -27.83 -13.41
C GLY A 15 -3.41 -26.43 -14.00
N ALA A 16 -2.40 -26.22 -14.84
CA ALA A 16 -2.20 -24.94 -15.53
C ALA A 16 -3.12 -24.79 -16.75
N VAL A 17 -3.58 -23.56 -16.97
CA VAL A 17 -4.42 -23.22 -18.12
C VAL A 17 -3.54 -22.83 -19.30
N GLU A 18 -3.83 -23.38 -20.48
CA GLU A 18 -3.16 -22.99 -21.71
C GLU A 18 -3.70 -21.68 -22.26
N ILE A 19 -2.80 -20.74 -22.54
CA ILE A 19 -3.12 -19.47 -23.16
C ILE A 19 -2.26 -19.24 -24.40
N THR A 20 -2.80 -18.49 -25.35
CA THR A 20 -2.09 -18.06 -26.55
C THR A 20 -1.04 -17.00 -26.21
N GLU A 21 -0.02 -16.86 -27.07
CA GLU A 21 0.98 -15.80 -26.95
C GLU A 21 0.35 -14.40 -27.07
N GLU A 22 -0.64 -14.26 -27.94
CA GLU A 22 -1.41 -13.02 -28.13
C GLU A 22 -2.16 -12.64 -26.84
N ARG A 23 -2.84 -13.62 -26.20
CA ARG A 23 -3.52 -13.40 -24.91
C ARG A 23 -2.53 -13.07 -23.80
N TRP A 24 -1.34 -13.65 -23.82
CA TRP A 24 -0.27 -13.32 -22.87
C TRP A 24 0.18 -11.87 -23.01
N HIS A 25 0.39 -11.37 -24.24
CA HIS A 25 0.72 -9.96 -24.48
C HIS A 25 -0.39 -9.02 -23.98
N GLU A 26 -1.67 -9.31 -24.27
CA GLU A 26 -2.79 -8.50 -23.76
C GLU A 26 -2.79 -8.38 -22.23
N LEU A 27 -2.48 -9.48 -21.52
CA LEU A 27 -2.42 -9.49 -20.06
C LEU A 27 -1.27 -8.63 -19.53
N LEU A 28 -0.11 -8.66 -20.19
CA LEU A 28 1.04 -7.82 -19.83
C LEU A 28 0.77 -6.34 -20.10
N ASP A 29 0.14 -6.01 -21.22
CA ASP A 29 -0.26 -4.63 -21.55
C ASP A 29 -1.28 -4.11 -20.54
N GLY A 30 -2.22 -4.96 -20.11
CA GLY A 30 -3.16 -4.64 -19.02
C GLY A 30 -2.45 -4.36 -17.69
N GLN A 31 -1.45 -5.15 -17.32
CA GLN A 31 -0.63 -4.86 -16.13
C GLN A 31 0.13 -3.54 -16.26
N ALA A 32 0.70 -3.25 -17.43
CA ALA A 32 1.36 -1.97 -17.69
C ALA A 32 0.39 -0.78 -17.63
N ALA A 33 -0.89 -1.00 -17.92
CA ALA A 33 -1.98 -0.03 -17.77
C ALA A 33 -2.56 0.06 -16.34
N GLY A 34 -2.01 -0.69 -15.37
CA GLY A 34 -2.44 -0.64 -13.97
C GLY A 34 -3.55 -1.62 -13.59
N MET A 35 -3.88 -2.58 -14.46
CA MET A 35 -4.82 -3.67 -14.14
C MET A 35 -4.09 -4.82 -13.45
N MET A 36 -4.83 -5.62 -12.67
CA MET A 36 -4.32 -6.86 -12.09
C MET A 36 -4.76 -8.07 -12.90
N ILE A 37 -3.89 -9.08 -12.98
CA ILE A 37 -4.26 -10.38 -13.52
C ILE A 37 -4.85 -11.22 -12.39
N THR A 38 -6.13 -11.57 -12.54
CA THR A 38 -6.87 -12.44 -11.61
C THR A 38 -7.38 -13.67 -12.34
N GLU A 39 -7.90 -14.63 -11.60
CA GLU A 39 -8.47 -15.87 -12.14
C GLU A 39 -10.00 -15.80 -12.11
N ASN A 40 -10.64 -16.14 -13.23
CA ASN A 40 -12.09 -16.35 -13.24
C ASN A 40 -12.47 -17.71 -12.61
N GLU A 41 -13.76 -18.03 -12.54
CA GLU A 41 -14.27 -19.30 -11.97
C GLU A 41 -13.71 -20.57 -12.66
N GLN A 42 -13.13 -20.44 -13.85
CA GLN A 42 -12.53 -21.52 -14.63
C GLN A 42 -10.99 -21.55 -14.54
N GLY A 43 -10.38 -20.70 -13.70
CA GLY A 43 -8.92 -20.59 -13.54
C GLY A 43 -8.21 -19.87 -14.69
N VAL A 44 -8.96 -19.24 -15.60
CA VAL A 44 -8.42 -18.52 -16.76
C VAL A 44 -8.01 -17.11 -16.34
N PRO A 45 -6.82 -16.63 -16.76
CA PRO A 45 -6.38 -15.28 -16.42
C PRO A 45 -7.22 -14.20 -17.12
N ILE A 46 -7.75 -13.28 -16.33
CA ILE A 46 -8.49 -12.10 -16.77
C ILE A 46 -7.87 -10.84 -16.18
N LEU A 47 -8.05 -9.71 -16.87
CA LEU A 47 -7.69 -8.40 -16.34
C LEU A 47 -8.83 -7.91 -15.44
N THR A 48 -8.49 -7.41 -14.28
CA THR A 48 -9.42 -6.80 -13.33
C THR A 48 -8.84 -5.47 -12.89
N GLU A 49 -9.71 -4.48 -12.65
CA GLU A 49 -9.28 -3.22 -12.04
C GLU A 49 -8.62 -3.50 -10.69
N CYS A 50 -7.54 -2.79 -10.39
CA CYS A 50 -6.94 -2.82 -9.07
C CYS A 50 -7.94 -2.17 -8.11
N VAL A 51 -8.71 -2.99 -7.38
CA VAL A 51 -9.58 -2.50 -6.33
C VAL A 51 -8.73 -2.39 -5.08
N ASP A 52 -8.42 -1.15 -4.67
CA ASP A 52 -7.80 -0.91 -3.38
C ASP A 52 -8.80 -1.25 -2.28
N ASP A 53 -8.87 -2.52 -1.89
CA ASP A 53 -9.63 -3.00 -0.72
C ASP A 53 -8.91 -2.66 0.60
N THR A 54 -8.00 -1.69 0.55
CA THR A 54 -7.35 -1.19 1.75
C THR A 54 -8.39 -0.42 2.55
N PRO A 55 -8.72 -0.85 3.78
CA PRO A 55 -9.68 -0.13 4.59
C PRO A 55 -9.19 1.30 4.80
N ALA A 56 -10.13 2.24 4.83
CA ALA A 56 -9.80 3.64 5.09
C ALA A 56 -8.93 3.74 6.36
N PRO A 57 -7.85 4.54 6.33
CA PRO A 57 -6.94 4.63 7.44
C PRO A 57 -7.67 5.14 8.68
N THR A 58 -7.37 4.56 9.84
CA THR A 58 -7.94 4.98 11.12
C THR A 58 -7.50 6.41 11.45
N TYR A 59 -8.23 7.05 12.38
CA TYR A 59 -7.85 8.36 12.91
C TYR A 59 -6.37 8.39 13.36
N GLU A 60 -5.92 7.37 14.10
CA GLU A 60 -4.54 7.29 14.60
C GLU A 60 -3.51 7.17 13.47
N GLN A 61 -3.81 6.38 12.43
CA GLN A 61 -2.94 6.23 11.26
C GLN A 61 -2.83 7.53 10.45
N GLN A 62 -3.93 8.28 10.33
CA GLN A 62 -3.91 9.58 9.66
C GLN A 62 -3.10 10.61 10.45
N VAL A 63 -3.23 10.63 11.78
CA VAL A 63 -2.42 11.51 12.64
C VAL A 63 -0.93 11.16 12.52
N GLN A 64 -0.58 9.87 12.58
CA GLN A 64 0.79 9.43 12.45
C GLN A 64 1.38 9.79 11.07
N SER A 65 0.59 9.66 10.01
CA SER A 65 1.03 10.03 8.65
C SER A 65 1.42 11.51 8.58
N LEU A 66 0.63 12.41 9.17
CA LEU A 66 0.99 13.83 9.24
C LEU A 66 2.26 14.07 10.06
N ILE A 67 2.45 13.35 11.16
CA ILE A 67 3.68 13.45 11.96
C ILE A 67 4.91 13.04 11.13
N TRP A 68 4.77 11.99 10.33
CA TRP A 68 5.82 11.48 9.44
C TRP A 68 6.17 12.38 8.26
N GLU A 69 5.31 13.32 7.89
CA GLU A 69 5.67 14.36 6.90
C GLU A 69 6.80 15.27 7.41
N ARG A 70 6.94 15.39 8.74
CA ARG A 70 7.91 16.29 9.38
C ARG A 70 9.04 15.57 10.10
N TYR A 71 8.75 14.45 10.75
CA TYR A 71 9.72 13.72 11.57
C TYR A 71 9.88 12.29 11.05
N SER A 72 11.11 11.85 10.83
CA SER A 72 11.35 10.43 10.61
C SER A 72 11.11 9.65 11.89
N ILE A 73 10.90 8.33 11.78
CA ILE A 73 10.77 7.43 12.93
C ILE A 73 12.02 7.53 13.85
N ALA A 74 13.20 7.74 13.27
CA ALA A 74 14.44 7.91 14.02
C ALA A 74 14.44 9.23 14.82
N ASP A 75 13.92 10.31 14.23
CA ASP A 75 13.79 11.61 14.90
C ASP A 75 12.81 11.52 16.07
N GLU A 76 11.63 10.94 15.85
CA GLU A 76 10.62 10.71 16.90
C GLU A 76 11.22 9.94 18.07
N LEU A 77 11.94 8.84 17.77
CA LEU A 77 12.58 8.02 18.80
C LEU A 77 13.65 8.80 19.57
N ALA A 78 14.44 9.63 18.89
CA ALA A 78 15.46 10.46 19.53
C ALA A 78 14.82 11.52 20.43
N ILE A 79 13.79 12.22 19.95
CA ILE A 79 13.04 13.24 20.69
C ILE A 79 12.40 12.63 21.95
N LEU A 80 11.75 11.48 21.82
CA LEU A 80 11.09 10.79 22.94
C LEU A 80 12.09 10.32 24.01
N ARG A 81 13.26 9.82 23.61
CA ARG A 81 14.34 9.41 24.54
C ARG A 81 15.00 10.59 25.24
N GLN A 82 15.06 11.74 24.57
CA GLN A 82 15.67 12.95 25.08
C GLN A 82 14.65 13.91 25.72
N ARG A 83 13.42 13.45 25.96
CA ARG A 83 12.32 14.28 26.52
C ARG A 83 12.76 15.10 27.73
N ASP A 84 13.44 14.46 28.68
CA ASP A 84 13.79 15.10 29.95
C ASP A 84 15.11 15.89 29.87
N THR A 85 15.96 15.61 28.87
CA THR A 85 17.25 16.31 28.66
C THR A 85 17.15 17.46 27.67
N LYS A 86 16.13 17.45 26.80
CA LYS A 86 15.83 18.46 25.79
C LYS A 86 14.33 18.77 25.77
N PRO A 87 13.81 19.39 26.84
CA PRO A 87 12.38 19.64 26.99
C PRO A 87 11.79 20.54 25.89
N ASP A 88 12.58 21.46 25.34
CA ASP A 88 12.14 22.35 24.27
C ASP A 88 11.90 21.61 22.94
N GLU A 89 12.78 20.66 22.57
CA GLU A 89 12.60 19.81 21.39
C GLU A 89 11.35 18.92 21.55
N PHE A 90 11.17 18.36 22.74
CA PHE A 90 9.96 17.58 23.03
C PHE A 90 8.70 18.43 23.03
N ALA A 91 8.74 19.65 23.60
CA ALA A 91 7.59 20.54 23.62
C ALA A 91 7.16 20.93 22.20
N ALA A 92 8.10 21.24 21.31
CA ALA A 92 7.83 21.53 19.90
C ALA A 92 7.24 20.32 19.15
N TYR A 93 7.76 19.12 19.42
CA TYR A 93 7.19 17.88 18.88
C TYR A 93 5.77 17.63 19.38
N PHE A 94 5.56 17.78 20.69
CA PHE A 94 4.26 17.56 21.32
C PHE A 94 3.20 18.55 20.80
N GLU A 95 3.56 19.82 20.69
CA GLU A 95 2.68 20.84 20.12
C GLU A 95 2.29 20.49 18.67
N TYR A 96 3.25 20.07 17.86
CA TYR A 96 2.97 19.64 16.49
C TYR A 96 2.06 18.41 16.44
N ALA A 97 2.28 17.41 17.30
CA ALA A 97 1.43 16.23 17.38
C ALA A 97 -0.02 16.59 17.76
N GLU A 98 -0.22 17.56 18.67
CA GLU A 98 -1.56 18.08 19.00
C GLU A 98 -2.20 18.83 17.81
N GLN A 99 -1.42 19.59 17.06
CA GLN A 99 -1.89 20.24 15.83
C GLN A 99 -2.34 19.21 14.77
N CYS A 100 -1.57 18.14 14.56
CA CYS A 100 -1.93 17.03 13.66
C CYS A 100 -3.26 16.39 14.06
N LYS A 101 -3.49 16.13 15.36
CA LYS A 101 -4.76 15.61 15.88
C LYS A 101 -5.93 16.52 15.55
N LEU A 102 -5.78 17.82 15.76
CA LEU A 102 -6.81 18.81 15.44
C LEU A 102 -7.09 18.87 13.93
N GLN A 103 -6.06 18.76 13.10
CA GLN A 103 -6.19 18.74 11.65
C GLN A 103 -6.98 17.52 11.17
N VAL A 104 -6.62 16.31 11.61
CA VAL A 104 -7.36 15.09 11.24
C VAL A 104 -8.80 15.15 11.74
N LYS A 105 -9.03 15.65 12.95
CA LYS A 105 -10.40 15.80 13.48
C LYS A 105 -11.28 16.73 12.63
N LYS A 106 -10.71 17.77 12.01
CA LYS A 106 -11.42 18.65 11.07
C LYS A 106 -11.67 18.02 9.70
N LEU A 107 -10.86 17.04 9.30
CA LEU A 107 -11.02 16.34 8.03
C LEU A 107 -12.07 15.23 8.12
N ILE A 108 -12.19 14.57 9.28
CA ILE A 108 -13.10 13.44 9.50
C ILE A 108 -14.45 13.88 10.12
N GLY A 109 -14.47 14.97 10.90
CA GLY A 109 -15.66 15.47 11.59
C GLY A 109 -16.35 16.62 10.87
#